data_AF-A0AAU3XNP4-F1
#
_entry.id   AF-A0AAU3XNP4-F1
#
_cell.length_a   1.000
_cell.length_b   1.000
_cell.length_c   1.000
_cell.angle_alpha   90.00
_cell.angle_beta   90.00
_cell.angle_gamma   90.00
#
_symmetry.space_group_name_H-M   'P 1'
#
loop_
_entity.id
_entity.type
_entity.pdbx_description
1 polymer ?
#
loop_
_entity_poly.entity_id
_entity_poly.type
_entity_poly.pdbx_seq_one_letter_code
_entity_poly.pdbx_strand_id
1 'polypeptide(L)'
;MRPRHGSTRFLGSLLLVAAGIFAAGAAPVSENAEATVIPLGQVIPAPASVRADGSPYRLTSGTHIVVDGGPEGRRIGEYLAGILRPSTGYRLPVTERQEAGIRLRLASGETGLGQEGYRLESGRSGVTLTARAPAGLFHAVQTLRQLLPTAVEKDTVQPGPWPVAGGTIRDTPRYGWRGAMLDVSRHFFGVDQVKRFIDQLALYKFNKLHLHLSDDQGWRIAVDSWPRLAPYGGSTEVGGGPGGHYTKADYQEIVRYAASRHLEVVPEIDMPGHTNAALASYAELNCDGVAPPLYTGTEVGFSSLCVDKDVTYDFVDDVVREVAALTPGRYLHIGGDEANSTSHEDYATFMDRVQPVVEKYGKTVIGWHQLTGATPARGALAQYWGLDSTGAEEKERVVAAARNGTGIILSPADRIYLDMKYDKDTPLGLDWAGYVDVRRAYDWDPGEYLAGAPASAIRGVEAPLWTETIGTSDDVEYMAFPRLPGVAELGWSPASTRDWEGYRVRLAAQGPRWEALGVGYFRAPGVPWPAAR
;
A
#
# COMPACT_ATOMS: atom_id res chain seq x y z
N MET A 1 -84.06 75.56 -17.03
CA MET A 1 -83.23 75.25 -15.85
C MET A 1 -81.75 75.32 -16.26
N ARG A 2 -80.98 76.18 -15.59
CA ARG A 2 -79.50 76.36 -15.69
C ARG A 2 -78.83 75.51 -14.57
N PRO A 3 -77.49 75.35 -14.46
CA PRO A 3 -76.38 75.43 -15.46
C PRO A 3 -75.16 74.46 -15.22
N ARG A 4 -74.13 74.58 -16.09
CA ARG A 4 -72.63 74.53 -15.84
C ARG A 4 -71.92 73.17 -15.56
N HIS A 5 -70.90 72.80 -16.36
CA HIS A 5 -69.42 72.94 -16.17
C HIS A 5 -68.89 72.16 -14.93
N GLY A 6 -67.80 71.38 -14.93
CA GLY A 6 -66.62 71.34 -15.79
C GLY A 6 -65.67 70.16 -15.45
N SER A 7 -64.50 70.23 -16.07
CA SER A 7 -63.39 69.30 -16.31
C SER A 7 -62.55 68.75 -15.13
N THR A 8 -61.87 67.60 -15.34
CA THR A 8 -60.40 67.44 -15.11
C THR A 8 -59.87 66.13 -15.73
N ARG A 9 -58.62 66.18 -16.23
CA ARG A 9 -57.87 65.16 -17.03
C ARG A 9 -57.01 64.26 -16.13
N PHE A 10 -56.65 63.05 -16.61
CA PHE A 10 -55.31 62.48 -16.41
C PHE A 10 -54.91 61.53 -17.56
N LEU A 11 -53.64 61.65 -17.99
CA LEU A 11 -52.97 60.94 -19.09
C LEU A 11 -52.62 59.48 -18.72
N GLY A 12 -52.59 58.60 -19.72
CA GLY A 12 -51.88 57.31 -19.70
C GLY A 12 -51.35 56.98 -21.09
N SER A 13 -50.02 56.96 -21.24
CA SER A 13 -49.29 56.82 -22.52
C SER A 13 -49.03 55.36 -22.90
N LEU A 14 -49.03 55.11 -24.21
CA LEU A 14 -48.80 53.82 -24.88
C LEU A 14 -47.35 53.32 -24.83
N LEU A 15 -47.21 51.99 -24.72
CA LEU A 15 -45.99 51.22 -24.97
C LEU A 15 -45.95 50.74 -26.43
N LEU A 16 -44.83 50.98 -27.11
CA LEU A 16 -44.52 50.54 -28.47
C LEU A 16 -43.32 49.58 -28.42
N VAL A 17 -43.50 48.39 -28.97
CA VAL A 17 -42.49 47.32 -29.07
C VAL A 17 -41.64 47.55 -30.32
N ALA A 18 -40.31 47.62 -30.17
CA ALA A 18 -39.36 47.63 -31.27
C ALA A 18 -38.44 46.42 -31.18
N ALA A 19 -38.35 45.67 -32.28
CA ALA A 19 -37.48 44.52 -32.48
C ALA A 19 -36.05 44.98 -32.80
N GLY A 20 -35.07 44.47 -32.04
CA GLY A 20 -33.64 44.68 -32.28
C GLY A 20 -32.94 43.35 -32.60
N ILE A 21 -32.33 43.30 -33.78
CA ILE A 21 -31.47 42.20 -34.25
C ILE A 21 -30.15 42.29 -33.49
N PHE A 22 -29.84 41.30 -32.63
CA PHE A 22 -28.52 41.12 -32.04
C PHE A 22 -27.71 40.16 -32.92
N ALA A 23 -26.70 40.69 -33.60
CA ALA A 23 -25.62 39.89 -34.17
C ALA A 23 -24.77 39.35 -32.99
N ALA A 24 -24.95 38.07 -32.65
CA ALA A 24 -24.06 37.37 -31.74
C ALA A 24 -22.73 37.12 -32.46
N GLY A 25 -21.74 37.97 -32.20
CA GLY A 25 -20.36 37.64 -32.51
C GLY A 25 -19.96 36.43 -31.67
N ALA A 26 -19.85 35.26 -32.31
CA ALA A 26 -19.19 34.12 -31.70
C ALA A 26 -17.71 34.51 -31.48
N ALA A 27 -17.36 34.86 -30.24
CA ALA A 27 -15.97 34.85 -29.83
C ALA A 27 -15.44 33.43 -30.08
N PRO A 28 -14.26 33.26 -30.71
CA PRO A 28 -13.66 31.94 -30.80
C PRO A 28 -13.46 31.46 -29.37
N VAL A 29 -14.10 30.34 -29.02
CA VAL A 29 -13.77 29.60 -27.82
C VAL A 29 -12.30 29.23 -27.99
N SER A 30 -11.45 29.83 -27.18
CA SER A 30 -10.06 29.44 -27.03
C SER A 30 -10.03 28.04 -26.41
N GLU A 31 -10.26 27.01 -27.23
CA GLU A 31 -9.86 25.64 -26.94
C GLU A 31 -8.34 25.55 -27.01
N ASN A 32 -7.69 26.03 -25.97
CA ASN A 32 -6.34 25.66 -25.59
C ASN A 32 -6.19 25.98 -24.10
N ALA A 33 -6.94 25.24 -23.27
CA ALA A 33 -6.49 25.04 -21.91
C ALA A 33 -5.20 24.20 -22.03
N GLU A 34 -4.04 24.86 -22.07
CA GLU A 34 -2.76 24.18 -21.88
C GLU A 34 -2.89 23.36 -20.59
N ALA A 35 -2.85 22.02 -20.69
CA ALA A 35 -2.95 21.22 -19.48
C ALA A 35 -1.82 21.64 -18.55
N THR A 36 -2.18 21.92 -17.30
CA THR A 36 -1.24 22.38 -16.28
C THR A 36 -0.14 21.34 -16.13
N VAL A 37 1.10 21.75 -16.36
CA VAL A 37 2.27 20.89 -16.14
C VAL A 37 2.41 20.67 -14.64
N ILE A 38 2.36 19.40 -14.21
CA ILE A 38 2.54 19.02 -12.80
C ILE A 38 3.99 19.35 -12.40
N PRO A 39 4.24 20.15 -11.34
CA PRO A 39 5.58 20.45 -10.88
C PRO A 39 6.40 19.19 -10.59
N LEU A 40 7.69 19.19 -10.93
CA LEU A 40 8.56 18.01 -10.85
C LEU A 40 8.64 17.40 -9.44
N GLY A 41 8.46 18.21 -8.39
CA GLY A 41 8.45 17.76 -7.00
C GLY A 41 7.07 17.37 -6.44
N GLN A 42 5.99 17.50 -7.21
CA GLN A 42 4.63 17.19 -6.76
C GLN A 42 4.31 15.69 -6.91
N VAL A 43 5.11 14.85 -6.25
CA VAL A 43 4.94 13.39 -6.26
C VAL A 43 5.01 12.82 -4.83
N ILE A 44 4.40 11.66 -4.61
CA ILE A 44 4.49 10.89 -3.37
C ILE A 44 5.04 9.49 -3.69
N PRO A 45 6.08 9.00 -2.99
CA PRO A 45 6.90 9.69 -2.01
C PRO A 45 7.66 10.91 -2.53
N ALA A 46 7.96 11.88 -1.66
CA ALA A 46 8.83 13.02 -1.95
C ALA A 46 10.23 12.54 -2.40
N PRO A 47 10.72 12.93 -3.58
CA PRO A 47 11.99 12.42 -4.07
C PRO A 47 13.18 12.96 -3.26
N ALA A 48 14.26 12.17 -3.16
CA ALA A 48 15.45 12.58 -2.43
C ALA A 48 16.12 13.85 -2.99
N SER A 49 16.03 14.09 -4.30
CA SER A 49 16.51 15.32 -4.93
C SER A 49 15.69 15.66 -6.18
N VAL A 50 15.27 16.92 -6.29
CA VAL A 50 14.52 17.46 -7.42
C VAL A 50 15.24 18.74 -7.90
N ARG A 51 15.52 18.82 -9.20
CA ARG A 51 16.02 20.03 -9.87
C ARG A 51 15.13 20.31 -11.07
N ALA A 52 14.21 21.26 -10.94
CA ALA A 52 13.38 21.69 -12.05
C ALA A 52 14.18 22.59 -12.99
N ASP A 53 14.26 22.24 -14.26
CA ASP A 53 14.94 23.02 -15.29
C ASP A 53 14.34 22.77 -16.69
N GLY A 54 14.62 23.67 -17.63
CA GLY A 54 14.28 23.46 -19.04
C GLY A 54 12.79 23.45 -19.39
N SER A 55 12.50 23.14 -20.66
CA SER A 55 11.13 22.99 -21.17
C SER A 55 10.59 21.58 -20.88
N PRO A 56 9.27 21.41 -20.65
CA PRO A 56 8.68 20.09 -20.45
C PRO A 56 8.83 19.20 -21.69
N TYR A 57 8.83 17.88 -21.47
CA TYR A 57 8.59 16.90 -22.52
C TYR A 57 7.08 16.80 -22.81
N ARG A 58 6.70 16.42 -24.03
CA ARG A 58 5.31 16.13 -24.40
C ARG A 58 5.23 14.78 -25.10
N LEU A 59 4.42 13.86 -24.56
CA LEU A 59 4.12 12.60 -25.23
C LEU A 59 3.27 12.87 -26.49
N THR A 60 3.63 12.23 -27.59
CA THR A 60 2.92 12.34 -28.87
C THR A 60 2.66 10.96 -29.46
N SER A 61 1.85 10.88 -30.52
CA SER A 61 1.58 9.64 -31.24
C SER A 61 2.84 9.00 -31.86
N GLY A 62 3.92 9.77 -32.04
CA GLY A 62 5.21 9.29 -32.54
C GLY A 62 6.18 8.84 -31.43
N THR A 63 5.81 8.97 -30.15
CA THR A 63 6.70 8.57 -29.05
C THR A 63 6.95 7.05 -29.05
N HIS A 64 8.23 6.67 -28.92
CA HIS A 64 8.65 5.29 -28.68
C HIS A 64 9.06 5.09 -27.21
N ILE A 65 8.97 3.85 -26.73
CA ILE A 65 9.57 3.44 -25.46
C ILE A 65 10.83 2.65 -25.79
N VAL A 66 11.99 3.29 -25.63
CA VAL A 66 13.31 2.73 -25.92
C VAL A 66 13.84 2.03 -24.68
N VAL A 67 14.31 0.80 -24.80
CA VAL A 67 14.78 -0.01 -23.69
C VAL A 67 16.22 -0.43 -23.89
N ASP A 68 17.08 -0.06 -22.95
CA ASP A 68 18.46 -0.54 -22.80
C ASP A 68 18.61 -1.31 -21.47
N GLY A 69 17.95 -2.47 -21.37
CA GLY A 69 17.90 -3.21 -20.11
C GLY A 69 17.62 -4.71 -20.24
N GLY A 70 17.80 -5.26 -21.44
CA GLY A 70 17.51 -6.67 -21.71
C GLY A 70 16.04 -7.06 -21.41
N PRO A 71 15.78 -8.34 -21.10
CA PRO A 71 14.42 -8.81 -20.85
C PRO A 71 13.70 -8.12 -19.69
N GLU A 72 14.40 -7.77 -18.61
CA GLU A 72 13.80 -7.05 -17.47
C GLU A 72 13.38 -5.63 -17.86
N GLY A 73 14.28 -4.88 -18.52
CA GLY A 73 13.96 -3.56 -19.04
C GLY A 73 12.77 -3.59 -20.00
N ARG A 74 12.67 -4.63 -20.85
CA ARG A 74 11.56 -4.77 -21.81
C ARG A 74 10.24 -5.02 -21.09
N ARG A 75 10.21 -5.85 -20.04
CA ARG A 75 9.01 -6.08 -19.23
C ARG A 75 8.51 -4.79 -18.58
N ILE A 76 9.42 -3.97 -18.04
CA ILE A 76 9.07 -2.67 -17.45
C ILE A 76 8.61 -1.69 -18.53
N GLY A 77 9.23 -1.70 -19.71
CA GLY A 77 8.79 -0.92 -20.87
C GLY A 77 7.38 -1.26 -21.33
N GLU A 78 7.03 -2.55 -21.39
CA GLU A 78 5.67 -2.99 -21.73
C GLU A 78 4.67 -2.70 -20.62
N TYR A 79 5.07 -2.76 -19.34
CA TYR A 79 4.25 -2.30 -18.22
C TYR A 79 3.91 -0.81 -18.38
N LEU A 80 4.90 0.04 -18.63
CA LEU A 80 4.68 1.46 -18.90
C LEU A 80 3.78 1.67 -20.12
N ALA A 81 4.03 0.94 -21.21
CA ALA A 81 3.20 1.04 -22.41
C ALA A 81 1.74 0.66 -22.12
N GLY A 82 1.51 -0.39 -21.33
CA GLY A 82 0.18 -0.83 -20.89
C GLY A 82 -0.59 0.23 -20.11
N ILE A 83 0.11 1.05 -19.31
CA ILE A 83 -0.50 2.19 -18.60
C ILE A 83 -0.86 3.32 -19.57
N LEU A 84 0.04 3.64 -20.51
CA LEU A 84 -0.11 4.82 -21.35
C LEU A 84 -1.06 4.61 -22.54
N ARG A 85 -1.13 3.40 -23.12
CA ARG A 85 -1.90 3.11 -24.34
C ARG A 85 -3.41 3.42 -24.19
N PRO A 86 -4.11 3.03 -23.11
CA PRO A 86 -5.57 3.22 -23.00
C PRO A 86 -5.97 4.70 -23.06
N SER A 87 -5.35 5.53 -22.23
CA SER A 87 -5.68 6.96 -22.12
C SER A 87 -5.15 7.78 -23.29
N THR A 88 -3.99 7.44 -23.86
CA THR A 88 -3.40 8.23 -24.95
C THR A 88 -3.95 7.84 -26.32
N GLY A 89 -4.39 6.60 -26.51
CA GLY A 89 -4.68 6.02 -27.82
C GLY A 89 -3.44 5.85 -28.72
N TYR A 90 -2.24 6.09 -28.20
CA TYR A 90 -0.99 5.98 -28.95
C TYR A 90 -0.48 4.54 -28.99
N ARG A 91 0.28 4.20 -30.03
CA ARG A 91 0.84 2.84 -30.17
C ARG A 91 1.93 2.55 -29.13
N LEU A 92 2.82 3.52 -28.88
CA LEU A 92 3.94 3.43 -27.93
C LEU A 92 4.70 2.10 -28.05
N PRO A 93 5.31 1.82 -29.22
CA PRO A 93 6.05 0.57 -29.41
C PRO A 93 7.27 0.52 -28.47
N VAL A 94 7.49 -0.65 -27.87
CA VAL A 94 8.67 -0.93 -27.04
C VAL A 94 9.77 -1.50 -27.92
N THR A 95 10.91 -0.80 -27.98
CA THR A 95 11.98 -1.07 -28.94
C THR A 95 13.37 -0.95 -28.30
N GLU A 96 14.37 -1.57 -28.92
CA GLU A 96 15.80 -1.41 -28.58
C GLU A 96 16.51 -0.47 -29.56
N ARG A 97 15.80 0.01 -30.60
CA ARG A 97 16.34 0.97 -31.57
C ARG A 97 16.38 2.36 -30.95
N GLN A 98 17.43 3.12 -31.26
CA GLN A 98 17.55 4.51 -30.85
C GLN A 98 16.48 5.36 -31.56
N GLU A 99 15.46 5.75 -30.81
CA GLU A 99 14.33 6.57 -31.25
C GLU A 99 14.07 7.68 -30.23
N ALA A 100 13.40 8.74 -30.65
CA ALA A 100 12.98 9.81 -29.73
C ALA A 100 11.79 9.36 -28.87
N GLY A 101 11.80 9.68 -27.58
CA GLY A 101 10.71 9.29 -26.70
C GLY A 101 11.07 9.14 -25.23
N ILE A 102 10.58 8.04 -24.66
CA ILE A 102 10.89 7.63 -23.29
C ILE A 102 11.94 6.54 -23.34
N ARG A 103 13.06 6.71 -22.65
CA ARG A 103 14.16 5.75 -22.59
C ARG A 103 14.28 5.13 -21.21
N LEU A 104 14.28 3.80 -21.13
CA LEU A 104 14.51 3.02 -19.91
C LEU A 104 15.89 2.38 -19.99
N ARG A 105 16.81 2.76 -19.11
CA ARG A 105 18.21 2.35 -19.14
C ARG A 105 18.62 1.67 -17.85
N LEU A 106 18.98 0.39 -17.93
CA LEU A 106 19.72 -0.28 -16.86
C LEU A 106 21.21 0.00 -17.03
N ALA A 107 21.76 0.82 -16.15
CA ALA A 107 23.16 1.19 -16.13
C ALA A 107 23.81 0.64 -14.86
N SER A 108 24.38 -0.55 -14.95
CA SER A 108 25.02 -1.23 -13.80
C SER A 108 26.18 -0.42 -13.18
N GLY A 109 26.81 0.46 -13.97
CA GLY A 109 27.88 1.37 -13.53
C GLY A 109 27.42 2.62 -12.78
N GLU A 110 26.11 2.88 -12.65
CA GLU A 110 25.60 4.01 -11.85
C GLU A 110 25.79 3.76 -10.35
N THR A 111 26.76 4.45 -9.77
CA THR A 111 27.07 4.38 -8.34
C THR A 111 26.13 5.25 -7.52
N GLY A 112 25.71 4.77 -6.35
CA GLY A 112 24.94 5.56 -5.38
C GLY A 112 23.42 5.60 -5.61
N LEU A 113 22.87 4.80 -6.54
CA LEU A 113 21.42 4.57 -6.70
C LEU A 113 20.92 3.30 -5.97
N GLY A 114 21.83 2.42 -5.52
CA GLY A 114 21.45 1.17 -4.85
C GLY A 114 20.72 0.19 -5.79
N GLN A 115 19.82 -0.63 -5.23
CA GLN A 115 19.02 -1.59 -6.01
C GLN A 115 17.64 -1.04 -6.40
N GLU A 116 17.18 0.01 -5.72
CA GLU A 116 15.81 0.52 -5.84
C GLU A 116 15.74 1.97 -6.29
N GLY A 117 16.86 2.70 -6.30
CA GLY A 117 16.90 4.09 -6.73
C GLY A 117 17.06 4.26 -8.24
N TYR A 118 16.79 5.47 -8.69
CA TYR A 118 16.80 5.85 -10.09
C TYR A 118 17.16 7.32 -10.28
N ARG A 119 17.43 7.69 -11.54
CA ARG A 119 17.46 9.06 -12.04
C ARG A 119 16.43 9.19 -13.15
N LEU A 120 15.59 10.21 -13.08
CA LEU A 120 14.66 10.61 -14.13
C LEU A 120 15.11 11.96 -14.67
N GLU A 121 15.33 12.04 -15.98
CA GLU A 121 15.71 13.27 -16.69
C GLU A 121 14.63 13.55 -17.74
N SER A 122 14.05 14.75 -17.73
CA SER A 122 12.96 15.15 -18.62
C SER A 122 13.29 16.48 -19.28
N GLY A 123 13.06 16.56 -20.59
CA GLY A 123 13.24 17.80 -21.36
C GLY A 123 12.61 17.69 -22.75
N ARG A 124 12.77 18.75 -23.56
CA ARG A 124 12.18 18.82 -24.91
C ARG A 124 12.51 17.61 -25.80
N SER A 125 13.68 17.00 -25.63
CA SER A 125 14.15 15.87 -26.43
C SER A 125 13.61 14.50 -25.99
N GLY A 126 13.04 14.37 -24.78
CA GLY A 126 12.59 13.09 -24.26
C GLY A 126 12.57 12.99 -22.74
N VAL A 127 12.25 11.79 -22.26
CA VAL A 127 12.39 11.39 -20.85
C VAL A 127 13.35 10.21 -20.79
N THR A 128 14.34 10.26 -19.91
CA THR A 128 15.24 9.12 -19.65
C THR A 128 15.13 8.68 -18.19
N LEU A 129 14.79 7.41 -17.99
CA LEU A 129 14.76 6.73 -16.71
C LEU A 129 16.00 5.84 -16.63
N THR A 130 16.91 6.15 -15.72
CA THR A 130 18.14 5.38 -15.50
C THR A 130 18.13 4.75 -14.12
N ALA A 131 18.43 3.45 -14.02
CA ALA A 131 18.62 2.79 -12.73
C ALA A 131 19.69 1.71 -12.81
N ARG A 132 20.19 1.29 -11.65
CA ARG A 132 21.19 0.21 -11.55
C ARG A 132 20.55 -1.19 -11.66
N ALA A 133 19.31 -1.35 -11.21
CA ALA A 133 18.59 -2.61 -11.21
C ALA A 133 17.12 -2.43 -11.62
N PRO A 134 16.42 -3.52 -12.02
CA PRO A 134 15.04 -3.45 -12.53
C PRO A 134 14.06 -2.72 -11.59
N ALA A 135 14.12 -2.96 -10.28
CA ALA A 135 13.23 -2.31 -9.31
C ALA A 135 13.35 -0.77 -9.36
N GLY A 136 14.56 -0.23 -9.53
CA GLY A 136 14.75 1.21 -9.70
C GLY A 136 14.08 1.77 -10.96
N LEU A 137 14.14 1.06 -12.09
CA LEU A 137 13.41 1.48 -13.30
C LEU A 137 11.89 1.44 -13.07
N PHE A 138 11.40 0.42 -12.39
CA PHE A 138 9.98 0.33 -12.07
C PHE A 138 9.54 1.49 -11.17
N HIS A 139 10.30 1.84 -10.14
CA HIS A 139 10.04 3.01 -9.30
C HIS A 139 10.09 4.33 -10.08
N ALA A 140 10.99 4.46 -11.05
CA ALA A 140 11.06 5.61 -11.95
C ALA A 140 9.79 5.77 -12.79
N VAL A 141 9.21 4.64 -13.24
CA VAL A 141 7.91 4.62 -13.94
C VAL A 141 6.78 5.13 -13.04
N GLN A 142 6.75 4.76 -11.76
CA GLN A 142 5.70 5.24 -10.84
C GLN A 142 5.78 6.77 -10.64
N THR A 143 6.99 7.32 -10.57
CA THR A 143 7.19 8.77 -10.54
C THR A 143 6.76 9.42 -11.85
N LEU A 144 7.15 8.87 -13.00
CA LEU A 144 6.72 9.37 -14.32
C LEU A 144 5.19 9.39 -14.46
N ARG A 145 4.51 8.34 -14.00
CA ARG A 145 3.05 8.23 -13.99
C ARG A 145 2.41 9.38 -13.20
N GLN A 146 3.00 9.76 -12.05
CA GLN A 146 2.52 10.88 -11.24
C GLN A 146 2.78 12.26 -11.86
N LEU A 147 3.84 12.40 -12.66
CA LEU A 147 4.16 13.63 -13.39
C LEU A 147 3.29 13.87 -14.63
N LEU A 148 2.67 12.80 -15.16
CA LEU A 148 1.68 12.90 -16.22
C LEU A 148 0.32 13.35 -15.65
N PRO A 149 -0.52 14.06 -16.44
CA PRO A 149 -1.86 14.45 -16.02
C PRO A 149 -2.68 13.26 -15.52
N THR A 150 -3.60 13.48 -14.58
CA THR A 150 -4.44 12.44 -13.97
C THR A 150 -5.26 11.64 -15.00
N ALA A 151 -5.57 12.25 -16.14
CA ALA A 151 -6.21 11.62 -17.29
C ALA A 151 -5.42 10.40 -17.84
N VAL A 152 -4.12 10.27 -17.52
CA VAL A 152 -3.30 9.13 -17.93
C VAL A 152 -3.82 7.81 -17.39
N GLU A 153 -4.56 7.86 -16.27
CA GLU A 153 -5.11 6.68 -15.60
C GLU A 153 -6.43 6.19 -16.18
N LYS A 154 -7.05 6.94 -17.09
CA LYS A 154 -8.31 6.52 -17.71
C LYS A 154 -8.06 5.34 -18.66
N ASP A 155 -9.04 4.44 -18.69
CA ASP A 155 -9.10 3.28 -19.59
C ASP A 155 -9.60 3.61 -21.01
N THR A 156 -10.01 4.86 -21.23
CA THR A 156 -10.54 5.40 -22.48
C THR A 156 -9.68 6.54 -22.99
N VAL A 157 -9.62 6.71 -24.32
CA VAL A 157 -8.80 7.75 -24.96
C VAL A 157 -9.21 9.15 -24.52
N GLN A 158 -8.22 9.95 -24.13
CA GLN A 158 -8.34 11.32 -23.65
C GLN A 158 -7.61 12.28 -24.60
N PRO A 159 -8.03 13.56 -24.68
CA PRO A 159 -7.49 14.53 -25.64
C PRO A 159 -6.02 14.97 -25.36
N GLY A 160 -5.47 14.68 -24.18
CA GLY A 160 -4.22 15.26 -23.71
C GLY A 160 -4.35 16.78 -23.46
N PRO A 161 -3.26 17.57 -23.56
CA PRO A 161 -1.87 17.16 -23.80
C PRO A 161 -1.30 16.27 -22.69
N TRP A 162 -0.15 15.63 -22.98
CA TRP A 162 0.56 14.73 -22.08
C TRP A 162 1.94 15.28 -21.68
N PRO A 163 2.01 16.42 -20.96
CA PRO A 163 3.28 17.01 -20.56
C PRO A 163 3.93 16.26 -19.38
N VAL A 164 5.26 16.33 -19.32
CA VAL A 164 6.07 15.95 -18.16
C VAL A 164 7.00 17.12 -17.86
N ALA A 165 7.01 17.62 -16.62
CA ALA A 165 7.87 18.75 -16.24
C ALA A 165 9.35 18.50 -16.61
N GLY A 166 10.03 19.56 -17.04
CA GLY A 166 11.46 19.52 -17.32
C GLY A 166 12.28 19.49 -16.03
N GLY A 167 13.41 18.78 -16.07
CA GLY A 167 14.35 18.71 -14.97
C GLY A 167 14.89 17.32 -14.69
N THR A 168 15.55 17.21 -13.54
CA THR A 168 16.14 15.97 -13.06
C THR A 168 15.62 15.61 -11.66
N ILE A 169 15.19 14.36 -11.50
CA ILE A 169 14.96 13.73 -10.20
C ILE A 169 16.06 12.68 -9.99
N ARG A 170 16.69 12.69 -8.82
CA ARG A 170 17.55 11.59 -8.35
C ARG A 170 16.99 11.07 -7.04
N ASP A 171 16.67 9.79 -6.98
CA ASP A 171 15.82 9.26 -5.94
C ASP A 171 16.28 7.88 -5.46
N THR A 172 16.24 7.65 -4.15
CA THR A 172 16.67 6.42 -3.47
C THR A 172 15.87 6.26 -2.18
N PRO A 173 15.44 5.05 -1.81
CA PRO A 173 14.69 4.86 -0.58
C PRO A 173 15.56 5.08 0.66
N ARG A 174 14.95 5.63 1.72
CA ARG A 174 15.52 5.76 3.07
C ARG A 174 15.66 4.39 3.76
N TYR A 175 14.63 3.54 3.64
CA TYR A 175 14.57 2.25 4.32
C TYR A 175 14.44 1.08 3.33
N GLY A 176 15.00 -0.07 3.71
CA GLY A 176 14.95 -1.30 2.91
C GLY A 176 13.61 -2.05 3.05
N TRP A 177 12.86 -1.80 4.12
CA TRP A 177 11.52 -2.35 4.37
C TRP A 177 10.45 -1.27 4.17
N ARG A 178 9.56 -1.49 3.20
CA ARG A 178 8.38 -0.65 2.97
C ARG A 178 7.23 -1.58 2.68
N GLY A 179 6.52 -1.97 3.73
CA GLY A 179 5.48 -3.00 3.68
C GLY A 179 4.08 -2.45 3.80
N ALA A 180 3.13 -3.21 3.28
CA ALA A 180 1.74 -3.15 3.70
C ALA A 180 1.26 -4.57 3.94
N MET A 181 0.47 -4.75 5.00
CA MET A 181 -0.15 -6.03 5.31
C MET A 181 -1.62 -5.99 4.90
N LEU A 182 -2.10 -7.08 4.30
CA LEU A 182 -3.52 -7.33 4.12
C LEU A 182 -3.89 -8.56 4.95
N ASP A 183 -4.77 -8.36 5.92
CA ASP A 183 -5.46 -9.45 6.60
C ASP A 183 -6.48 -10.05 5.64
N VAL A 184 -6.32 -11.35 5.37
CA VAL A 184 -7.26 -12.14 4.57
C VAL A 184 -7.91 -13.24 5.41
N SER A 185 -7.61 -13.28 6.71
CA SER A 185 -8.12 -14.22 7.69
C SER A 185 -9.46 -13.78 8.23
N ARG A 186 -9.63 -12.51 8.62
CA ARG A 186 -10.89 -12.03 9.22
C ARG A 186 -12.01 -11.89 8.19
N HIS A 187 -11.71 -11.35 7.00
CA HIS A 187 -12.51 -11.53 5.78
C HIS A 187 -11.61 -11.95 4.63
N PHE A 188 -12.07 -12.88 3.79
CA PHE A 188 -11.28 -13.41 2.70
C PHE A 188 -11.36 -12.53 1.45
N PHE A 189 -10.20 -12.26 0.85
CA PHE A 189 -10.07 -11.54 -0.42
C PHE A 189 -9.51 -12.47 -1.48
N GLY A 190 -10.21 -12.62 -2.61
CA GLY A 190 -9.76 -13.48 -3.71
C GLY A 190 -8.51 -12.94 -4.42
N VAL A 191 -7.91 -13.78 -5.27
CA VAL A 191 -6.68 -13.47 -6.01
C VAL A 191 -6.74 -12.11 -6.72
N ASP A 192 -7.84 -11.80 -7.42
CA ASP A 192 -7.95 -10.55 -8.17
C ASP A 192 -8.08 -9.32 -7.26
N GLN A 193 -8.68 -9.47 -6.07
CA GLN A 193 -8.75 -8.39 -5.07
C GLN A 193 -7.37 -8.13 -4.48
N VAL A 194 -6.60 -9.18 -4.18
CA VAL A 194 -5.20 -9.04 -3.73
C VAL A 194 -4.33 -8.40 -4.83
N LYS A 195 -4.52 -8.76 -6.10
CA LYS A 195 -3.84 -8.13 -7.25
C LYS A 195 -4.17 -6.64 -7.36
N ARG A 196 -5.43 -6.25 -7.12
CA ARG A 196 -5.84 -4.85 -7.08
C ARG A 196 -5.11 -4.08 -5.98
N PHE A 197 -5.01 -4.66 -4.78
CA PHE A 197 -4.22 -4.06 -3.69
C PHE A 197 -2.72 -3.97 -4.04
N ILE A 198 -2.14 -5.00 -4.66
CA ILE A 198 -0.76 -4.98 -5.17
C ILE A 198 -0.52 -3.81 -6.14
N ASP A 199 -1.43 -3.56 -7.09
CA ASP A 199 -1.29 -2.46 -8.03
C ASP A 199 -1.39 -1.08 -7.33
N GLN A 200 -2.18 -0.98 -6.25
CA GLN A 200 -2.27 0.22 -5.41
C GLN A 200 -0.98 0.46 -4.60
N LEU A 201 -0.38 -0.59 -4.04
CA LEU A 201 0.92 -0.51 -3.37
C LEU A 201 2.04 -0.10 -4.33
N ALA A 202 2.02 -0.63 -5.55
CA ALA A 202 3.02 -0.36 -6.57
C ALA A 202 3.12 1.14 -6.90
N LEU A 203 1.99 1.88 -6.88
CA LEU A 203 1.97 3.34 -7.12
C LEU A 203 2.94 4.13 -6.23
N TYR A 204 3.14 3.64 -5.00
CA TYR A 204 3.84 4.36 -3.94
C TYR A 204 5.18 3.72 -3.56
N LYS A 205 5.69 2.78 -4.36
CA LYS A 205 7.02 2.19 -4.20
C LYS A 205 7.19 1.36 -2.91
N PHE A 206 6.09 0.77 -2.42
CA PHE A 206 6.17 -0.35 -1.47
C PHE A 206 6.96 -1.50 -2.11
N ASN A 207 7.67 -2.26 -1.29
CA ASN A 207 8.49 -3.39 -1.75
C ASN A 207 8.26 -4.69 -0.96
N LYS A 208 7.31 -4.69 -0.03
CA LYS A 208 6.84 -5.88 0.69
C LYS A 208 5.31 -5.92 0.65
N LEU A 209 4.76 -7.10 0.42
CA LEU A 209 3.36 -7.40 0.69
C LEU A 209 3.34 -8.45 1.79
N HIS A 210 2.87 -8.06 2.97
CA HIS A 210 2.63 -8.98 4.06
C HIS A 210 1.19 -9.54 3.90
N LEU A 211 1.05 -10.86 3.85
CA LEU A 211 -0.26 -11.52 3.86
C LEU A 211 -0.43 -12.25 5.18
N HIS A 212 -1.40 -11.81 5.97
CA HIS A 212 -1.80 -12.50 7.19
C HIS A 212 -2.80 -13.61 6.82
N LEU A 213 -2.29 -14.85 6.75
CA LEU A 213 -2.97 -15.99 6.09
C LEU A 213 -3.70 -16.93 7.05
N SER A 214 -3.49 -16.79 8.35
CA SER A 214 -4.20 -17.59 9.35
C SER A 214 -4.47 -16.80 10.60
N ASP A 215 -5.71 -16.89 11.09
CA ASP A 215 -6.13 -16.36 12.38
C ASP A 215 -7.23 -17.26 12.98
N ASP A 216 -7.92 -16.79 14.02
CA ASP A 216 -8.98 -17.50 14.70
C ASP A 216 -10.19 -17.82 13.80
N GLN A 217 -10.52 -16.89 12.89
CA GLN A 217 -11.71 -16.95 12.04
C GLN A 217 -11.46 -17.63 10.70
N GLY A 218 -10.21 -17.90 10.33
CA GLY A 218 -9.90 -18.35 8.98
C GLY A 218 -8.49 -18.87 8.77
N TRP A 219 -8.38 -19.98 8.04
CA TRP A 219 -7.13 -20.47 7.49
C TRP A 219 -7.14 -20.39 5.96
N ARG A 220 -6.20 -19.65 5.37
CA ARG A 220 -6.33 -19.15 3.99
C ARG A 220 -5.36 -19.74 2.98
N ILE A 221 -4.58 -20.75 3.34
CA ILE A 221 -3.64 -21.39 2.40
C ILE A 221 -3.71 -22.92 2.45
N ALA A 222 -3.78 -23.58 1.30
CA ALA A 222 -3.78 -25.05 1.24
C ALA A 222 -2.44 -25.64 1.71
N VAL A 223 -2.50 -26.56 2.68
CA VAL A 223 -1.38 -27.36 3.19
C VAL A 223 -1.72 -28.84 2.98
N ASP A 224 -0.91 -29.55 2.20
CA ASP A 224 -1.26 -30.90 1.73
C ASP A 224 -1.15 -31.93 2.86
N SER A 225 -0.17 -31.78 3.76
CA SER A 225 -0.03 -32.65 4.93
C SER A 225 -1.14 -32.44 5.97
N TRP A 226 -1.81 -31.28 5.95
CA TRP A 226 -2.92 -30.95 6.83
C TRP A 226 -4.15 -30.49 6.02
N PRO A 227 -4.76 -31.38 5.22
CA PRO A 227 -5.72 -31.01 4.17
C PRO A 227 -7.06 -30.43 4.66
N ARG A 228 -7.41 -30.52 5.94
CA ARG A 228 -8.61 -29.89 6.52
C ARG A 228 -8.45 -28.39 6.81
N LEU A 229 -7.22 -27.87 6.95
CA LEU A 229 -7.01 -26.47 7.35
C LEU A 229 -7.72 -25.51 6.39
N ALA A 230 -7.50 -25.66 5.09
CA ALA A 230 -8.11 -24.81 4.08
C ALA A 230 -9.63 -25.05 3.84
N PRO A 231 -10.11 -26.27 3.54
CA PRO A 231 -11.53 -26.50 3.24
C PRO A 231 -12.45 -26.47 4.46
N TYR A 232 -11.95 -26.72 5.68
CA TYR A 232 -12.74 -26.59 6.92
C TYR A 232 -12.39 -25.31 7.69
N GLY A 233 -11.12 -25.12 8.07
CA GLY A 233 -10.68 -23.90 8.77
C GLY A 233 -10.85 -22.62 7.95
N GLY A 234 -10.88 -22.71 6.62
CA GLY A 234 -11.17 -21.58 5.73
C GLY A 234 -12.64 -21.47 5.29
N SER A 235 -13.56 -22.29 5.80
CA SER A 235 -14.94 -22.36 5.27
C SER A 235 -15.84 -21.19 5.68
N THR A 236 -15.42 -20.41 6.68
CA THR A 236 -16.14 -19.25 7.20
C THR A 236 -15.17 -18.08 7.41
N GLU A 237 -15.71 -16.96 7.85
CA GLU A 237 -14.99 -15.76 8.25
C GLU A 237 -15.79 -14.99 9.32
N VAL A 238 -15.35 -13.79 9.69
CA VAL A 238 -16.08 -12.90 10.61
C VAL A 238 -17.53 -12.72 10.13
N GLY A 239 -18.48 -12.74 11.05
CA GLY A 239 -19.90 -12.61 10.74
C GLY A 239 -20.58 -13.86 10.15
N GLY A 240 -19.83 -14.94 9.91
CA GLY A 240 -20.39 -16.24 9.48
C GLY A 240 -20.72 -16.32 7.99
N GLY A 241 -20.18 -15.41 7.18
CA GLY A 241 -20.22 -15.47 5.73
C GLY A 241 -19.37 -16.62 5.16
N PRO A 242 -19.52 -16.93 3.85
CA PRO A 242 -18.61 -17.87 3.21
C PRO A 242 -17.19 -17.30 3.25
N GLY A 243 -16.26 -18.04 3.84
CA GLY A 243 -14.85 -17.67 3.79
C GLY A 243 -14.22 -18.01 2.43
N GLY A 244 -12.95 -18.37 2.48
CA GLY A 244 -12.23 -18.94 1.34
C GLY A 244 -10.80 -19.29 1.72
N HIS A 245 -10.06 -19.78 0.73
CA HIS A 245 -8.63 -20.03 0.84
C HIS A 245 -7.99 -19.99 -0.54
N TYR A 246 -6.68 -19.79 -0.55
CA TYR A 246 -5.85 -19.95 -1.74
C TYR A 246 -5.45 -21.41 -1.88
N THR A 247 -5.65 -21.97 -3.07
CA THR A 247 -4.87 -23.14 -3.47
C THR A 247 -3.39 -22.76 -3.59
N LYS A 248 -2.50 -23.75 -3.67
CA LYS A 248 -1.07 -23.48 -3.92
C LYS A 248 -0.85 -22.71 -5.23
N ALA A 249 -1.67 -22.96 -6.25
CA ALA A 249 -1.61 -22.26 -7.53
C ALA A 249 -2.06 -20.79 -7.40
N ASP A 250 -3.12 -20.53 -6.64
CA ASP A 250 -3.60 -19.17 -6.37
C ASP A 250 -2.53 -18.34 -5.64
N TYR A 251 -1.93 -18.92 -4.60
CA TYR A 251 -0.86 -18.26 -3.84
C TYR A 251 0.38 -18.00 -4.72
N GLN A 252 0.79 -18.97 -5.54
CA GLN A 252 1.88 -18.78 -6.50
C GLN A 252 1.58 -17.68 -7.52
N GLU A 253 0.33 -17.55 -7.97
CA GLU A 253 -0.09 -16.46 -8.86
C GLU A 253 -0.03 -15.09 -8.17
N ILE A 254 -0.45 -14.99 -6.90
CA ILE A 254 -0.30 -13.77 -6.09
C ILE A 254 1.18 -13.40 -5.97
N VAL A 255 2.04 -14.35 -5.59
CA VAL A 255 3.49 -14.17 -5.48
C VAL A 255 4.11 -13.71 -6.80
N ARG A 256 3.74 -14.35 -7.92
CA ARG A 256 4.23 -13.99 -9.26
C ARG A 256 3.78 -12.58 -9.65
N TYR A 257 2.53 -12.22 -9.36
CA TYR A 257 1.99 -10.90 -9.66
C TYR A 257 2.69 -9.81 -8.82
N ALA A 258 2.83 -10.03 -7.51
CA ALA A 258 3.57 -9.16 -6.60
C ALA A 258 5.03 -8.95 -7.07
N ALA A 259 5.72 -10.02 -7.45
CA ALA A 259 7.09 -9.94 -7.97
C ALA A 259 7.19 -9.10 -9.25
N SER A 260 6.17 -9.16 -10.13
CA SER A 260 6.12 -8.31 -11.33
C SER A 260 5.94 -6.81 -11.02
N ARG A 261 5.51 -6.48 -9.79
CA ARG A 261 5.41 -5.13 -9.23
C ARG A 261 6.55 -4.82 -8.26
N HIS A 262 7.59 -5.67 -8.22
CA HIS A 262 8.73 -5.58 -7.31
C HIS A 262 8.36 -5.61 -5.81
N LEU A 263 7.26 -6.27 -5.48
CA LEU A 263 6.86 -6.59 -4.11
C LEU A 263 7.30 -8.01 -3.76
N GLU A 264 8.04 -8.14 -2.67
CA GLU A 264 8.36 -9.44 -2.06
C GLU A 264 7.23 -9.82 -1.11
N VAL A 265 6.58 -10.96 -1.36
CA VAL A 265 5.51 -11.47 -0.47
C VAL A 265 6.14 -12.05 0.81
N VAL A 266 5.56 -11.68 1.94
CA VAL A 266 5.89 -12.14 3.29
C VAL A 266 4.63 -12.82 3.83
N PRO A 267 4.53 -14.16 3.79
CA PRO A 267 3.39 -14.85 4.40
C PRO A 267 3.54 -14.86 5.91
N GLU A 268 2.40 -14.74 6.59
CA GLU A 268 2.26 -14.99 8.01
C GLU A 268 1.38 -16.19 8.29
N ILE A 269 1.87 -17.07 9.15
CA ILE A 269 1.06 -18.05 9.88
C ILE A 269 1.23 -17.71 11.35
N ASP A 270 0.20 -17.13 11.96
CA ASP A 270 0.26 -16.71 13.36
C ASP A 270 0.30 -17.89 14.32
N MET A 271 1.14 -17.79 15.36
CA MET A 271 1.34 -18.80 16.37
C MET A 271 2.11 -18.26 17.60
N PRO A 272 1.87 -18.80 18.81
CA PRO A 272 0.91 -19.86 19.15
C PRO A 272 -0.53 -19.35 19.34
N GLY A 273 -0.72 -18.03 19.48
CA GLY A 273 -2.04 -17.38 19.50
C GLY A 273 -2.66 -17.30 18.11
N HIS A 274 -3.89 -16.78 18.00
CA HIS A 274 -4.61 -16.61 16.72
C HIS A 274 -4.73 -17.90 15.90
N THR A 275 -4.95 -19.03 16.56
CA THR A 275 -4.87 -20.37 15.96
C THR A 275 -6.19 -21.13 15.91
N ASN A 276 -7.33 -20.51 16.27
CA ASN A 276 -8.60 -21.24 16.36
C ASN A 276 -9.02 -21.94 15.06
N ALA A 277 -8.73 -21.38 13.86
CA ALA A 277 -9.05 -22.05 12.61
C ALA A 277 -8.28 -23.39 12.42
N ALA A 278 -7.03 -23.46 12.87
CA ALA A 278 -6.24 -24.68 12.86
C ALA A 278 -6.73 -25.67 13.93
N LEU A 279 -6.96 -25.16 15.15
CA LEU A 279 -7.47 -25.93 16.29
C LEU A 279 -8.84 -26.57 16.02
N ALA A 280 -9.76 -25.83 15.39
CA ALA A 280 -11.07 -26.32 14.98
C ALA A 280 -10.96 -27.39 13.88
N SER A 281 -9.93 -27.32 13.05
CA SER A 281 -9.70 -28.27 11.96
C SER A 281 -9.20 -29.63 12.47
N TYR A 282 -8.41 -29.64 13.55
CA TYR A 282 -7.75 -30.82 14.11
C TYR A 282 -7.79 -30.87 15.63
N ALA A 283 -8.63 -31.77 16.15
CA ALA A 283 -8.81 -31.95 17.60
C ALA A 283 -7.50 -32.25 18.33
N GLU A 284 -6.57 -32.98 17.71
CA GLU A 284 -5.29 -33.39 18.32
C GLU A 284 -4.35 -32.22 18.68
N LEU A 285 -4.50 -31.06 18.03
CA LEU A 285 -3.73 -29.85 18.31
C LEU A 285 -4.16 -29.14 19.61
N ASN A 286 -5.37 -29.43 20.09
CA ASN A 286 -5.94 -28.83 21.31
C ASN A 286 -5.44 -29.57 22.54
N CYS A 287 -5.15 -28.88 23.65
CA CYS A 287 -4.61 -29.54 24.84
C CYS A 287 -5.54 -30.63 25.41
N ASP A 288 -6.84 -30.38 25.45
CA ASP A 288 -7.87 -31.34 25.89
C ASP A 288 -8.24 -32.38 24.82
N GLY A 289 -7.71 -32.26 23.60
CA GLY A 289 -8.02 -33.14 22.48
C GLY A 289 -9.39 -32.92 21.86
N VAL A 290 -10.04 -31.77 22.12
CA VAL A 290 -11.36 -31.42 21.57
C VAL A 290 -11.21 -30.21 20.64
N ALA A 291 -11.67 -30.36 19.39
CA ALA A 291 -11.69 -29.24 18.46
C ALA A 291 -12.75 -28.20 18.89
N PRO A 292 -12.39 -26.91 19.06
CA PRO A 292 -13.38 -25.85 19.25
C PRO A 292 -14.23 -25.68 17.99
N PRO A 293 -15.40 -25.01 18.09
CA PRO A 293 -16.12 -24.58 16.90
C PRO A 293 -15.29 -23.58 16.09
N LEU A 294 -15.59 -23.48 14.79
CA LEU A 294 -15.11 -22.34 13.99
C LEU A 294 -15.62 -21.03 14.61
N TYR A 295 -14.76 -20.02 14.62
CA TYR A 295 -15.04 -18.75 15.26
C TYR A 295 -15.39 -17.68 14.22
N THR A 296 -16.43 -16.89 14.48
CA THR A 296 -16.91 -15.86 13.56
C THR A 296 -17.06 -14.50 14.26
N GLY A 297 -16.56 -14.39 15.48
CA GLY A 297 -16.51 -13.14 16.24
C GLY A 297 -15.23 -12.36 15.97
N THR A 298 -14.98 -11.35 16.80
CA THR A 298 -13.84 -10.42 16.66
C THR A 298 -13.03 -10.27 17.96
N GLU A 299 -13.33 -11.04 18.99
CA GLU A 299 -12.47 -11.15 20.18
C GLU A 299 -11.15 -11.84 19.83
N VAL A 300 -10.10 -11.52 20.59
CA VAL A 300 -8.71 -11.93 20.34
C VAL A 300 -8.05 -12.50 21.59
N GLY A 301 -6.98 -13.27 21.39
CA GLY A 301 -6.11 -13.82 22.44
C GLY A 301 -6.65 -14.99 23.28
N PHE A 302 -7.80 -15.56 22.89
CA PHE A 302 -8.39 -16.72 23.57
C PHE A 302 -7.83 -18.07 23.09
N SER A 303 -7.22 -18.12 21.90
CA SER A 303 -6.72 -19.35 21.30
C SER A 303 -5.24 -19.58 21.61
N SER A 304 -4.83 -20.84 21.65
CA SER A 304 -3.44 -21.24 21.82
C SER A 304 -3.21 -22.67 21.32
N LEU A 305 -2.14 -22.87 20.54
CA LEU A 305 -1.60 -24.21 20.26
C LEU A 305 -1.09 -24.86 21.55
N CYS A 306 -1.24 -26.18 21.66
CA CYS A 306 -0.79 -26.87 22.86
C CYS A 306 0.73 -27.06 22.90
N VAL A 307 1.44 -26.21 23.66
CA VAL A 307 2.91 -26.17 23.74
C VAL A 307 3.52 -27.49 24.23
N ASP A 308 2.83 -28.21 25.12
CA ASP A 308 3.32 -29.47 25.71
C ASP A 308 3.16 -30.71 24.80
N LYS A 309 2.55 -30.57 23.62
CA LYS A 309 2.33 -31.68 22.70
C LYS A 309 3.34 -31.68 21.55
N ASP A 310 4.00 -32.81 21.31
CA ASP A 310 4.94 -32.94 20.19
C ASP A 310 4.27 -32.76 18.82
N VAL A 311 3.01 -33.20 18.66
CA VAL A 311 2.24 -33.02 17.41
C VAL A 311 2.10 -31.55 17.01
N THR A 312 2.13 -30.61 17.96
CA THR A 312 2.15 -29.17 17.67
C THR A 312 3.35 -28.79 16.82
N TYR A 313 4.51 -29.37 17.10
CA TYR A 313 5.75 -29.05 16.40
C TYR A 313 5.88 -29.82 15.08
N ASP A 314 5.30 -31.02 14.98
CA ASP A 314 5.13 -31.71 13.70
C ASP A 314 4.22 -30.89 12.76
N PHE A 315 3.11 -30.36 13.28
CA PHE A 315 2.21 -29.45 12.57
C PHE A 315 2.95 -28.20 12.09
N VAL A 316 3.67 -27.51 12.98
CA VAL A 316 4.42 -26.30 12.61
C VAL A 316 5.50 -26.60 11.56
N ASP A 317 6.26 -27.70 11.72
CA ASP A 317 7.29 -28.09 10.74
C ASP A 317 6.70 -28.31 9.35
N ASP A 318 5.58 -29.02 9.27
CA ASP A 318 4.89 -29.30 8.02
C ASP A 318 4.33 -28.05 7.35
N VAL A 319 3.65 -27.19 8.10
CA VAL A 319 3.10 -25.94 7.57
C VAL A 319 4.22 -25.04 7.08
N VAL A 320 5.25 -24.80 7.90
CA VAL A 320 6.37 -23.92 7.55
C VAL A 320 7.12 -24.48 6.34
N ARG A 321 7.34 -25.80 6.26
CA ARG A 321 7.95 -26.46 5.09
C ARG A 321 7.20 -26.14 3.80
N GLU A 322 5.88 -26.31 3.82
CA GLU A 322 5.06 -26.14 2.61
C GLU A 322 4.89 -24.68 2.21
N VAL A 323 4.67 -23.78 3.17
CA VAL A 323 4.58 -22.34 2.90
C VAL A 323 5.93 -21.81 2.40
N ALA A 324 7.03 -22.16 3.06
CA ALA A 324 8.38 -21.75 2.64
C ALA A 324 8.74 -22.20 1.22
N ALA A 325 8.26 -23.37 0.79
CA ALA A 325 8.46 -23.88 -0.58
C ALA A 325 7.71 -23.07 -1.64
N LEU A 326 6.61 -22.40 -1.27
CA LEU A 326 5.82 -21.54 -2.16
C LEU A 326 6.29 -20.07 -2.14
N THR A 327 7.09 -19.70 -1.15
CA THR A 327 7.54 -18.32 -0.95
C THR A 327 8.98 -18.15 -1.47
N PRO A 328 9.21 -17.56 -2.66
CA PRO A 328 10.56 -17.25 -3.13
C PRO A 328 11.21 -16.11 -2.35
N GLY A 329 10.42 -15.31 -1.61
CA GLY A 329 10.88 -14.29 -0.70
C GLY A 329 11.74 -14.85 0.44
N ARG A 330 12.45 -13.94 1.10
CA ARG A 330 13.42 -14.27 2.16
C ARG A 330 12.76 -14.55 3.51
N TYR A 331 11.55 -14.04 3.72
CA TYR A 331 10.94 -13.95 5.04
C TYR A 331 9.74 -14.87 5.17
N LEU A 332 9.51 -15.34 6.40
CA LEU A 332 8.27 -15.98 6.83
C LEU A 332 7.95 -15.41 8.21
N HIS A 333 6.75 -14.87 8.36
CA HIS A 333 6.27 -14.31 9.61
C HIS A 333 5.55 -15.40 10.41
N ILE A 334 5.87 -15.53 11.70
CA ILE A 334 5.28 -16.53 12.61
C ILE A 334 4.36 -15.89 13.66
N GLY A 335 4.01 -14.62 13.45
CA GLY A 335 3.13 -13.85 14.33
C GLY A 335 3.68 -13.73 15.75
N GLY A 336 2.90 -14.23 16.70
CA GLY A 336 3.28 -14.32 18.12
C GLY A 336 2.77 -13.17 18.97
N ASP A 337 1.86 -12.36 18.46
CA ASP A 337 1.09 -11.40 19.23
C ASP A 337 -0.05 -12.07 20.01
N GLU A 338 -0.58 -11.32 20.97
CA GLU A 338 -1.81 -11.59 21.73
C GLU A 338 -2.02 -13.04 22.22
N ALA A 339 -0.95 -13.80 22.45
CA ALA A 339 -0.99 -15.17 22.97
C ALA A 339 -1.36 -15.21 24.46
N ASN A 340 -2.41 -14.50 24.87
CA ASN A 340 -2.85 -14.28 26.25
C ASN A 340 -3.26 -15.58 26.96
N SER A 341 -3.66 -16.59 26.19
CA SER A 341 -3.97 -17.94 26.69
C SER A 341 -2.74 -18.87 26.78
N THR A 342 -1.55 -18.34 26.48
CA THR A 342 -0.27 -19.04 26.60
C THR A 342 0.52 -18.40 27.73
N SER A 343 1.03 -19.20 28.68
CA SER A 343 1.89 -18.65 29.73
C SER A 343 3.18 -18.07 29.12
N HIS A 344 3.83 -17.12 29.79
CA HIS A 344 5.07 -16.54 29.26
C HIS A 344 6.18 -17.60 29.09
N GLU A 345 6.27 -18.57 30.01
CA GLU A 345 7.23 -19.68 29.94
C GLU A 345 6.96 -20.58 28.72
N ASP A 346 5.68 -20.90 28.48
CA ASP A 346 5.28 -21.70 27.32
C ASP A 346 5.47 -20.94 26.01
N TYR A 347 5.20 -19.64 25.99
CA TYR A 347 5.45 -18.78 24.83
C TYR A 347 6.94 -18.76 24.45
N ALA A 348 7.81 -18.57 25.45
CA ALA A 348 9.26 -18.60 25.23
C ALA A 348 9.71 -19.98 24.73
N THR A 349 9.23 -21.06 25.35
CA THR A 349 9.52 -22.45 24.94
C THR A 349 9.06 -22.72 23.50
N PHE A 350 7.86 -22.27 23.14
CA PHE A 350 7.31 -22.42 21.81
C PHE A 350 8.16 -21.68 20.78
N MET A 351 8.47 -20.39 21.02
CA MET A 351 9.27 -19.59 20.10
C MET A 351 10.70 -20.14 19.94
N ASP A 352 11.31 -20.65 21.01
CA ASP A 352 12.64 -21.28 20.94
C ASP A 352 12.64 -22.55 20.09
N ARG A 353 11.52 -23.29 20.04
CA ARG A 353 11.37 -24.49 19.20
C ARG A 353 10.98 -24.17 17.75
N VAL A 354 10.19 -23.12 17.51
CA VAL A 354 9.64 -22.79 16.19
C VAL A 354 10.58 -21.98 15.32
N GLN A 355 11.32 -21.01 15.87
CA GLN A 355 12.23 -20.19 15.07
C GLN A 355 13.25 -21.02 14.26
N PRO A 356 13.88 -22.09 14.80
CA PRO A 356 14.78 -22.95 14.03
C PRO A 356 14.11 -23.69 12.87
N VAL A 357 12.79 -23.92 12.91
CA VAL A 357 12.04 -24.54 11.81
C VAL A 357 12.04 -23.61 10.59
N VAL A 358 11.83 -22.31 10.80
CA VAL A 358 11.88 -21.30 9.74
C VAL A 358 13.26 -21.25 9.08
N GLU A 359 14.32 -21.29 9.90
CA GLU A 359 15.71 -21.33 9.43
C GLU A 359 16.04 -22.64 8.68
N LYS A 360 15.54 -23.78 9.17
CA LYS A 360 15.67 -25.11 8.52
C LYS A 360 15.18 -25.07 7.07
N TYR A 361 14.13 -24.30 6.78
CA TYR A 361 13.57 -24.13 5.43
C TYR A 361 14.10 -22.88 4.69
N GLY A 362 15.22 -22.32 5.14
CA GLY A 362 15.97 -21.29 4.43
C GLY A 362 15.30 -19.90 4.43
N LYS A 363 14.45 -19.63 5.42
CA LYS A 363 13.78 -18.34 5.60
C LYS A 363 14.35 -17.58 6.80
N THR A 364 14.14 -16.28 6.81
CA THR A 364 14.42 -15.39 7.94
C THR A 364 13.13 -15.14 8.70
N VAL A 365 13.15 -15.39 10.01
CA VAL A 365 12.02 -15.19 10.91
C VAL A 365 11.61 -13.72 10.97
N ILE A 366 10.30 -13.48 10.93
CA ILE A 366 9.68 -12.26 11.44
C ILE A 366 8.61 -12.66 12.46
N GLY A 367 8.46 -11.88 13.51
CA GLY A 367 7.31 -11.97 14.41
C GLY A 367 6.92 -10.59 14.90
N TRP A 368 5.73 -10.48 15.48
CA TRP A 368 5.34 -9.29 16.23
C TRP A 368 6.29 -9.07 17.41
N HIS A 369 6.34 -7.86 17.97
CA HIS A 369 7.40 -7.50 18.93
C HIS A 369 7.35 -8.28 20.24
N GLN A 370 6.28 -9.00 20.54
CA GLN A 370 6.20 -10.01 21.60
C GLN A 370 7.34 -11.03 21.51
N LEU A 371 7.83 -11.33 20.29
CA LEU A 371 9.01 -12.18 20.08
C LEU A 371 10.24 -11.69 20.86
N THR A 372 10.34 -10.38 21.14
CA THR A 372 11.43 -9.80 21.96
C THR A 372 11.32 -10.11 23.45
N GLY A 373 10.18 -10.66 23.90
CA GLY A 373 10.02 -11.26 25.21
C GLY A 373 10.55 -12.71 25.28
N ALA A 374 10.75 -13.36 24.14
CA ALA A 374 11.52 -14.60 24.01
C ALA A 374 12.97 -14.27 23.56
N THR A 375 13.68 -15.24 23.01
CA THR A 375 15.01 -15.01 22.41
C THR A 375 14.88 -14.96 20.88
N PRO A 376 14.90 -13.77 20.23
CA PRO A 376 14.88 -13.70 18.77
C PRO A 376 16.08 -14.41 18.15
N ALA A 377 15.82 -15.23 17.13
CA ALA A 377 16.84 -15.91 16.36
C ALA A 377 17.76 -14.93 15.63
N ARG A 378 18.96 -15.38 15.27
CA ARG A 378 19.96 -14.51 14.65
C ARG A 378 19.47 -13.99 13.31
N GLY A 379 19.35 -12.67 13.19
CA GLY A 379 18.90 -12.02 11.97
C GLY A 379 17.37 -11.93 11.84
N ALA A 380 16.62 -12.40 12.85
CA ALA A 380 15.18 -12.19 12.95
C ALA A 380 14.81 -10.69 12.96
N LEU A 381 13.58 -10.42 12.53
CA LEU A 381 12.98 -9.10 12.60
C LEU A 381 11.80 -9.14 13.56
N ALA A 382 11.65 -8.09 14.36
CA ALA A 382 10.49 -7.86 15.21
C ALA A 382 9.67 -6.71 14.65
N GLN A 383 8.37 -6.93 14.47
CA GLN A 383 7.43 -5.92 14.02
C GLN A 383 6.76 -5.25 15.22
N TYR A 384 7.12 -4.01 15.48
CA TYR A 384 6.62 -3.21 16.59
C TYR A 384 5.27 -2.60 16.24
N TRP A 385 4.24 -3.03 16.97
CA TRP A 385 2.87 -2.54 16.81
C TRP A 385 2.33 -1.77 18.02
N GLY A 386 3.18 -1.51 19.01
CA GLY A 386 2.80 -0.71 20.17
C GLY A 386 2.38 0.72 19.81
N LEU A 387 2.03 1.49 20.83
CA LEU A 387 1.42 2.82 20.72
C LEU A 387 2.11 3.82 21.64
N ASP A 388 1.75 5.10 21.54
CA ASP A 388 2.31 6.17 22.38
C ASP A 388 2.18 5.82 23.88
N SER A 389 1.06 5.21 24.29
CA SER A 389 0.77 4.78 25.66
C SER A 389 1.33 3.40 26.04
N THR A 390 2.02 2.68 25.15
CA THR A 390 2.64 1.38 25.49
C THR A 390 3.64 1.58 26.62
N GLY A 391 3.60 0.66 27.59
CA GLY A 391 4.41 0.73 28.81
C GLY A 391 5.91 0.79 28.55
N ALA A 392 6.64 1.50 29.40
CA ALA A 392 8.08 1.71 29.24
C ALA A 392 8.88 0.40 29.23
N GLU A 393 8.48 -0.60 30.01
CA GLU A 393 9.14 -1.91 30.06
C GLU A 393 9.04 -2.66 28.74
N GLU A 394 7.88 -2.59 28.08
CA GLU A 394 7.66 -3.23 26.79
C GLU A 394 8.46 -2.54 25.69
N LYS A 395 8.48 -1.20 25.66
CA LYS A 395 9.35 -0.44 24.76
C LYS A 395 10.82 -0.76 24.97
N GLU A 396 11.28 -0.82 26.23
CA GLU A 396 12.69 -1.12 26.53
C GLU A 396 13.08 -2.55 26.11
N ARG A 397 12.19 -3.55 26.22
CA ARG A 397 12.45 -4.90 25.70
C ARG A 397 12.74 -4.88 24.19
N VAL A 398 11.93 -4.16 23.43
CA VAL A 398 12.13 -4.03 21.97
C VAL A 398 13.42 -3.28 21.65
N VAL A 399 13.70 -2.21 22.39
CA VAL A 399 14.96 -1.45 22.26
C VAL A 399 16.17 -2.30 22.61
N ALA A 400 16.11 -3.13 23.65
CA ALA A 400 17.18 -4.05 24.02
C ALA A 400 17.43 -5.10 22.93
N ALA A 401 16.38 -5.69 22.36
CA ALA A 401 16.49 -6.60 21.22
C ALA A 401 17.14 -5.90 20.00
N ALA A 402 16.75 -4.65 19.71
CA ALA A 402 17.35 -3.85 18.65
C ALA A 402 18.86 -3.61 18.88
N ARG A 403 19.27 -3.31 20.12
CA ARG A 403 20.69 -3.18 20.51
C ARG A 403 21.46 -4.50 20.35
N ASN A 404 20.79 -5.63 20.52
CA ASN A 404 21.35 -6.98 20.35
C ASN A 404 21.33 -7.48 18.89
N GLY A 405 20.88 -6.64 17.95
CA GLY A 405 20.98 -6.90 16.51
C GLY A 405 19.69 -7.34 15.81
N THR A 406 18.57 -7.47 16.54
CA THR A 406 17.25 -7.73 15.95
C THR A 406 16.85 -6.54 15.08
N GLY A 407 16.38 -6.80 13.85
CA GLY A 407 15.83 -5.75 13.00
C GLY A 407 14.45 -5.32 13.46
N ILE A 408 14.13 -4.04 13.45
CA ILE A 408 12.81 -3.54 13.84
C ILE A 408 12.05 -3.04 12.61
N ILE A 409 10.84 -3.56 12.40
CA ILE A 409 9.84 -3.00 11.49
C ILE A 409 8.88 -2.19 12.35
N LEU A 410 8.64 -0.94 11.99
CA LEU A 410 7.72 -0.08 12.74
C LEU A 410 6.35 -0.10 12.08
N SER A 411 5.34 -0.55 12.82
CA SER A 411 3.93 -0.46 12.45
C SER A 411 3.06 -0.04 13.65
N PRO A 412 3.33 1.09 14.33
CA PRO A 412 2.60 1.44 15.54
C PRO A 412 1.09 1.53 15.29
N ALA A 413 0.28 0.88 16.14
CA ALA A 413 -1.16 0.79 15.94
C ALA A 413 -1.86 2.15 15.97
N ASP A 414 -1.36 3.08 16.78
CA ASP A 414 -1.88 4.45 16.85
C ASP A 414 -1.29 5.38 15.77
N ARG A 415 -0.60 4.84 14.75
CA ARG A 415 -0.02 5.59 13.64
C ARG A 415 -0.43 5.05 12.29
N ILE A 416 -0.14 3.78 12.00
CA ILE A 416 -0.20 3.23 10.64
C ILE A 416 -0.92 1.90 10.53
N TYR A 417 -1.72 1.54 11.54
CA TYR A 417 -2.81 0.56 11.36
C TYR A 417 -3.93 1.25 10.58
N LEU A 418 -4.16 0.77 9.36
CA LEU A 418 -5.09 1.34 8.40
C LEU A 418 -6.55 1.00 8.70
N ASP A 419 -6.79 0.03 9.57
CA ASP A 419 -8.12 -0.31 10.10
C ASP A 419 -8.54 0.61 11.26
N MET A 420 -7.64 1.41 11.85
CA MET A 420 -8.04 2.41 12.84
C MET A 420 -8.91 3.48 12.20
N LYS A 421 -9.99 3.85 12.88
CA LYS A 421 -10.89 4.94 12.50
C LYS A 421 -10.15 6.26 12.36
N TYR A 422 -10.56 7.08 11.39
CA TYR A 422 -10.05 8.44 11.26
C TYR A 422 -10.57 9.35 12.37
N ASP A 423 -11.85 9.18 12.70
CA ASP A 423 -12.58 9.90 13.73
C ASP A 423 -13.76 9.05 14.25
N LYS A 424 -14.50 9.59 15.21
CA LYS A 424 -15.66 8.92 15.82
C LYS A 424 -16.80 8.58 14.85
N ASP A 425 -16.88 9.27 13.72
CA ASP A 425 -17.96 9.14 12.74
C ASP A 425 -17.57 8.22 11.58
N THR A 426 -16.33 7.72 11.56
CA THR A 426 -15.86 6.76 10.57
C THR A 426 -16.68 5.46 10.70
N PRO A 427 -17.33 4.99 9.61
CA PRO A 427 -18.32 3.91 9.65
C PRO A 427 -17.70 2.51 9.77
N LEU A 428 -16.46 2.37 9.32
CA LEU A 428 -15.67 1.13 9.33
C LEU A 428 -14.49 1.30 10.29
N GLY A 429 -13.77 0.21 10.53
CA GLY A 429 -12.58 0.23 11.36
C GLY A 429 -12.84 0.13 12.85
N LEU A 430 -11.76 0.13 13.60
CA LEU A 430 -11.73 0.00 15.06
C LEU A 430 -11.17 1.29 15.70
N ASP A 431 -11.30 1.42 17.02
CA ASP A 431 -10.85 2.61 17.77
C ASP A 431 -10.08 2.27 19.05
N TRP A 432 -9.66 1.01 19.22
CA TRP A 432 -8.97 0.54 20.42
C TRP A 432 -7.60 1.24 20.63
N ALA A 433 -6.91 1.62 19.54
CA ALA A 433 -5.68 2.42 19.58
C ALA A 433 -5.93 3.94 19.49
N GLY A 434 -7.20 4.36 19.63
CA GLY A 434 -7.66 5.72 19.39
C GLY A 434 -7.89 6.03 17.91
N TYR A 435 -8.19 7.30 17.62
CA TYR A 435 -8.41 7.78 16.25
C TYR A 435 -7.11 8.19 15.57
N VAL A 436 -6.95 7.77 14.31
CA VAL A 436 -5.74 8.00 13.52
C VAL A 436 -6.10 8.76 12.25
N ASP A 437 -6.13 10.09 12.35
CA ASP A 437 -6.27 10.94 11.17
C ASP A 437 -5.03 10.89 10.25
N VAL A 438 -5.15 11.53 9.09
CA VAL A 438 -4.08 11.54 8.07
C VAL A 438 -2.80 12.20 8.57
N ARG A 439 -2.91 13.21 9.44
CA ARG A 439 -1.75 13.89 9.99
C ARG A 439 -1.04 13.00 11.00
N ARG A 440 -1.77 12.37 11.92
CA ARG A 440 -1.21 11.45 12.92
C ARG A 440 -0.45 10.29 12.26
N ALA A 441 -0.98 9.78 11.15
CA ALA A 441 -0.35 8.72 10.37
C ALA A 441 0.95 9.12 9.66
N TYR A 442 1.14 10.41 9.37
CA TYR A 442 2.30 10.92 8.62
C TYR A 442 3.31 11.71 9.48
N ASP A 443 2.86 12.45 10.49
CA ASP A 443 3.65 13.47 11.20
C ASP A 443 4.51 12.87 12.33
N TRP A 444 5.35 11.89 11.98
CA TRP A 444 6.33 11.24 12.87
C TRP A 444 7.56 10.77 12.08
N ASP A 445 8.68 10.50 12.76
CA ASP A 445 9.91 9.99 12.12
C ASP A 445 10.20 8.56 12.58
N PRO A 446 10.19 7.55 11.68
CA PRO A 446 10.56 6.18 12.03
C PRO A 446 11.94 6.06 12.67
N GLY A 447 12.89 6.93 12.33
CA GLY A 447 14.25 6.91 12.88
C GLY A 447 14.35 7.40 14.33
N GLU A 448 13.32 8.09 14.84
CA GLU A 448 13.31 8.70 16.17
C GLU A 448 12.14 8.20 17.04
N TYR A 449 11.27 7.34 16.50
CA TYR A 449 10.02 6.93 17.15
C TYR A 449 10.25 6.08 18.42
N LEU A 450 11.10 5.04 18.34
CA LEU A 450 11.49 4.25 19.51
C LEU A 450 12.73 4.84 20.16
N ALA A 451 12.51 5.67 21.19
CA ALA A 451 13.60 6.28 21.95
C ALA A 451 14.60 5.23 22.45
N GLY A 452 15.88 5.43 22.12
CA GLY A 452 16.97 4.55 22.54
C GLY A 452 17.27 3.36 21.62
N ALA A 453 16.44 3.12 20.60
CA ALA A 453 16.74 2.14 19.55
C ALA A 453 17.83 2.67 18.60
N PRO A 454 18.83 1.86 18.22
CA PRO A 454 19.78 2.26 17.19
C PRO A 454 19.08 2.50 15.85
N ALA A 455 19.31 3.65 15.20
CA ALA A 455 18.71 3.96 13.90
C ALA A 455 19.02 2.90 12.82
N SER A 456 20.18 2.23 12.91
CA SER A 456 20.56 1.12 12.02
C SER A 456 19.77 -0.17 12.22
N ALA A 457 19.10 -0.33 13.36
CA ALA A 457 18.22 -1.47 13.62
C ALA A 457 16.85 -1.30 12.94
N ILE A 458 16.41 -0.06 12.71
CA ILE A 458 15.14 0.25 12.04
C ILE A 458 15.25 -0.13 10.56
N ARG A 459 14.50 -1.16 10.16
CA ARG A 459 14.49 -1.68 8.79
C ARG A 459 13.55 -0.90 7.89
N GLY A 460 12.53 -0.28 8.48
CA GLY A 460 11.57 0.60 7.84
C GLY A 460 10.19 0.52 8.50
N VAL A 461 9.15 0.71 7.69
CA VAL A 461 7.76 0.80 8.16
C VAL A 461 6.84 -0.17 7.43
N GLU A 462 5.76 -0.55 8.09
CA GLU A 462 4.70 -1.36 7.50
C GLU A 462 3.33 -0.81 7.86
N ALA A 463 2.40 -0.76 6.90
CA ALA A 463 1.01 -0.34 7.11
C ALA A 463 0.08 -1.57 7.15
N PRO A 464 -0.30 -2.09 8.32
CA PRO A 464 -1.25 -3.19 8.39
C PRO A 464 -2.67 -2.73 8.12
N LEU A 465 -3.41 -3.53 7.39
CA LEU A 465 -4.85 -3.40 7.23
C LEU A 465 -5.51 -4.67 7.75
N TRP A 466 -5.94 -4.63 9.01
CA TRP A 466 -6.79 -5.66 9.63
C TRP A 466 -8.21 -5.57 9.09
N THR A 467 -8.92 -6.70 9.08
CA THR A 467 -10.18 -6.80 8.33
C THR A 467 -11.37 -7.26 9.14
N GLU A 468 -11.39 -7.14 10.47
CA GLU A 468 -12.57 -7.44 11.31
C GLU A 468 -13.85 -6.72 10.84
N THR A 469 -13.70 -5.52 10.29
CA THR A 469 -14.80 -4.67 9.84
C THR A 469 -14.78 -4.37 8.34
N ILE A 470 -13.86 -4.98 7.59
CA ILE A 470 -13.57 -4.64 6.18
C ILE A 470 -13.85 -5.88 5.35
N GLY A 471 -14.99 -5.91 4.66
CA GLY A 471 -15.44 -7.09 3.91
C GLY A 471 -15.32 -6.99 2.40
N THR A 472 -15.05 -5.79 1.85
CA THR A 472 -15.02 -5.55 0.41
C THR A 472 -13.78 -4.77 -0.04
N SER A 473 -13.48 -4.80 -1.35
CA SER A 473 -12.38 -4.01 -1.91
C SER A 473 -12.61 -2.50 -1.79
N ASP A 474 -13.86 -2.05 -1.77
CA ASP A 474 -14.20 -0.64 -1.56
C ASP A 474 -13.92 -0.22 -0.10
N ASP A 475 -14.16 -1.12 0.86
CA ASP A 475 -13.81 -0.91 2.28
C ASP A 475 -12.29 -0.82 2.47
N VAL A 476 -11.53 -1.73 1.82
CA VAL A 476 -10.07 -1.71 1.80
C VAL A 476 -9.56 -0.36 1.31
N GLU A 477 -10.11 0.13 0.21
CA GLU A 477 -9.74 1.40 -0.38
C GLU A 477 -10.10 2.59 0.52
N TYR A 478 -11.31 2.61 1.07
CA TYR A 478 -11.76 3.65 1.99
C TYR A 478 -10.87 3.77 3.24
N MET A 479 -10.43 2.64 3.80
CA MET A 479 -9.63 2.60 5.02
C MET A 479 -8.12 2.77 4.77
N ALA A 480 -7.61 2.30 3.62
CA ALA A 480 -6.21 2.50 3.25
C ALA A 480 -5.93 3.92 2.74
N PHE A 481 -6.83 4.51 1.96
CA PHE A 481 -6.65 5.83 1.37
C PHE A 481 -7.40 6.90 2.17
N PRO A 482 -6.70 7.95 2.65
CA PRO A 482 -5.47 8.48 2.06
C PRO A 482 -4.20 8.33 2.95
N ARG A 483 -4.17 7.42 3.92
CA ARG A 483 -3.00 7.22 4.81
C ARG A 483 -1.86 6.45 4.16
N LEU A 484 -2.18 5.46 3.33
CA LEU A 484 -1.22 4.55 2.69
C LEU A 484 -0.06 5.26 1.95
N PRO A 485 -0.28 6.31 1.12
CA PRO A 485 0.82 7.06 0.49
C PRO A 485 1.76 7.74 1.48
N GLY A 486 1.24 8.16 2.64
CA GLY A 486 2.03 8.79 3.71
C GLY A 486 2.98 7.79 4.36
N VAL A 487 2.52 6.56 4.59
CA VAL A 487 3.40 5.48 5.09
C VAL A 487 4.50 5.16 4.09
N ALA A 488 4.16 5.11 2.80
CA ALA A 488 5.15 4.93 1.75
C ALA A 488 6.22 6.02 1.75
N GLU A 489 5.80 7.27 2.00
CA GLU A 489 6.71 8.41 2.12
C GLU A 489 7.65 8.30 3.33
N LEU A 490 7.16 7.86 4.48
CA LEU A 490 8.00 7.60 5.66
C LEU A 490 9.06 6.53 5.40
N GLY A 491 8.71 5.51 4.62
CA GLY A 491 9.62 4.44 4.21
C GLY A 491 10.64 4.85 3.13
N TRP A 492 10.27 5.76 2.25
CA TRP A 492 11.05 6.09 1.05
C TRP A 492 11.83 7.40 1.18
N SER A 493 11.19 8.48 1.61
CA SER A 493 11.74 9.82 1.50
C SER A 493 12.77 10.12 2.60
N PRO A 494 13.78 10.98 2.33
CA PRO A 494 14.66 11.45 3.39
C PRO A 494 13.88 12.19 4.49
N ALA A 495 14.34 12.07 5.74
CA ALA A 495 13.72 12.79 6.86
C ALA A 495 13.61 14.31 6.61
N SER A 496 14.58 14.89 5.89
CA SER A 496 14.63 16.32 5.56
C SER A 496 13.51 16.81 4.64
N THR A 497 12.78 15.93 3.95
CA THR A 497 11.62 16.31 3.12
C THR A 497 10.30 16.16 3.86
N ARG A 498 10.31 15.64 5.10
CA ARG A 498 9.11 15.45 5.91
C ARG A 498 8.58 16.80 6.38
N ASP A 499 7.51 17.24 5.74
CA ASP A 499 6.75 18.44 6.09
C ASP A 499 5.27 18.18 5.85
N TRP A 500 4.44 18.34 6.89
CA TRP A 500 3.00 18.11 6.79
C TRP A 500 2.33 19.07 5.82
N GLU A 501 2.71 20.35 5.82
CA GLU A 501 2.05 21.36 5.00
C GLU A 501 2.33 21.15 3.50
N GLY A 502 3.57 20.82 3.13
CA GLY A 502 3.91 20.41 1.77
C GLY A 502 3.30 19.05 1.39
N TYR A 503 3.28 18.08 2.31
CA TYR A 503 2.71 16.75 2.06
C TYR A 503 1.22 16.79 1.77
N ARG A 504 0.40 17.47 2.58
CA ARG A 504 -1.05 17.50 2.38
C ARG A 504 -1.45 18.09 1.03
N VAL A 505 -0.65 19.00 0.46
CA VAL A 505 -0.85 19.53 -0.90
C VAL A 505 -0.53 18.47 -1.98
N ARG A 506 0.56 17.72 -1.82
CA ARG A 506 0.89 16.60 -2.73
C ARG A 506 -0.13 15.46 -2.63
N LEU A 507 -0.66 15.22 -1.43
CA LEU A 507 -1.68 14.23 -1.16
C LEU A 507 -3.02 14.63 -1.79
N ALA A 508 -3.43 15.89 -1.62
CA ALA A 508 -4.63 16.43 -2.25
C ALA A 508 -4.61 16.26 -3.78
N ALA A 509 -3.44 16.40 -4.40
CA ALA A 509 -3.25 16.21 -5.83
C ALA A 509 -3.45 14.75 -6.30
N GLN A 510 -3.43 13.77 -5.39
CA GLN A 510 -3.73 12.37 -5.71
C GLN A 510 -5.23 12.10 -5.85
N GLY A 511 -6.12 12.91 -5.22
CA GLY A 511 -7.57 12.69 -5.26
C GLY A 511 -8.14 12.49 -6.67
N PRO A 512 -7.90 13.41 -7.62
CA PRO A 512 -8.35 13.23 -9.01
C PRO A 512 -7.68 12.06 -9.74
N ARG A 513 -6.51 11.60 -9.29
CA ARG A 513 -5.86 10.39 -9.82
C ARG A 513 -6.57 9.13 -9.34
N TRP A 514 -6.92 9.07 -8.05
CA TRP A 514 -7.73 7.99 -7.48
C TRP A 514 -9.12 7.92 -8.12
N GLU A 515 -9.77 9.06 -8.34
CA GLU A 515 -11.03 9.14 -9.08
C GLU A 515 -10.90 8.62 -10.52
N ALA A 516 -9.76 8.86 -11.18
CA ALA A 516 -9.50 8.32 -12.52
C ALA A 516 -9.24 6.80 -12.52
N LEU A 517 -8.63 6.28 -11.44
CA LEU A 517 -8.37 4.86 -11.21
C LEU A 517 -9.57 4.08 -10.66
N GLY A 518 -10.63 4.77 -10.23
CA GLY A 518 -11.75 4.15 -9.53
C GLY A 518 -11.40 3.64 -8.13
N VAL A 519 -10.47 4.32 -7.43
CA VAL A 519 -10.05 4.02 -6.06
C VAL A 519 -10.86 4.86 -5.08
N GLY A 520 -11.61 4.20 -4.18
CA GLY A 520 -12.29 4.83 -3.06
C GLY A 520 -11.31 5.44 -2.05
N TYR A 521 -11.67 6.56 -1.41
CA TYR A 521 -10.84 7.16 -0.37
C TYR A 521 -11.64 8.04 0.58
N PHE A 522 -11.20 8.13 1.83
CA PHE A 522 -11.72 9.08 2.79
C PHE A 522 -11.23 10.51 2.46
N ARG A 523 -12.16 11.44 2.20
CA ARG A 523 -11.84 12.87 1.98
C ARG A 523 -11.58 13.56 3.30
N ALA A 524 -10.42 13.29 3.89
CA ALA A 524 -10.04 13.77 5.21
C ALA A 524 -10.11 15.30 5.35
N PRO A 525 -10.72 15.81 6.44
CA PRO A 525 -10.59 17.22 6.81
C PRO A 525 -9.13 17.64 6.95
N GLY A 526 -8.80 18.88 6.56
CA GLY A 526 -7.43 19.40 6.63
C GLY A 526 -6.55 19.11 5.41
N VAL A 527 -6.92 18.15 4.57
CA VAL A 527 -6.30 17.97 3.24
C VAL A 527 -7.05 18.85 2.22
N PRO A 528 -6.36 19.72 1.46
CA PRO A 528 -6.99 20.69 0.57
C PRO A 528 -7.42 20.05 -0.77
N TRP A 529 -8.33 19.08 -0.72
CA TRP A 529 -8.82 18.36 -1.89
C TRP A 529 -9.32 19.31 -2.99
N PRO A 530 -8.98 19.11 -4.27
CA PRO A 530 -9.57 19.84 -5.36
C PRO A 530 -11.11 19.67 -5.37
N ALA A 531 -11.82 20.70 -5.84
CA ALA A 531 -13.26 20.57 -6.08
C ALA A 531 -13.54 19.43 -7.06
N ALA A 532 -14.59 18.65 -6.79
CA ALA A 532 -15.06 17.63 -7.73
C ALA A 532 -15.40 18.31 -9.06
N ARG A 533 -14.91 17.74 -10.17
CA ARG A 533 -15.13 18.26 -11.52
C ARG A 533 -16.39 17.68 -12.14
#